data_AF-A0A521TGY2-F1
#
_entry.id   AF-A0A521TGY2-F1
#
_cell.length_a   1.000
_cell.length_b   1.000
_cell.length_c   1.000
_cell.angle_alpha   90.00
_cell.angle_beta   90.00
_cell.angle_gamma   90.00
#
_symmetry.space_group_name_H-M   'P 1'
#
loop_
_entity.id
_entity.type
_entity.pdbx_description
1 polymer ?
#
loop_
_entity_poly.entity_id
_entity_poly.type
_entity_poly.pdbx_seq_one_letter_code
_entity_poly.pdbx_strand_id
1 'polypeptide(L)' 'MVLEKMLDQLGIRYDLIDVTQKPEYLEKYPIFTAPGLVIDEKLEFTGIPNKEDLKKKFF' A
#
# COMPACT_ATOMS: atom_id res chain seq x y z
N MET A 1 -3.46 -5.25 10.86
CA MET A 1 -2.91 -6.08 9.76
C MET A 1 -1.40 -6.18 9.88
N VAL A 2 -0.76 -7.15 9.21
CA VAL A 2 0.71 -7.28 9.22
C VAL A 2 1.39 -6.07 8.58
N LEU A 3 0.79 -5.52 7.52
CA LEU A 3 1.32 -4.36 6.78
C LEU A 3 1.37 -3.07 7.61
N GLU A 4 0.26 -2.72 8.28
CA GLU A 4 0.20 -1.56 9.18
C GLU A 4 1.29 -1.64 10.24
N LYS A 5 1.45 -2.79 10.90
CA LYS A 5 2.51 -3.00 11.88
C LYS A 5 3.92 -2.83 11.29
N MET A 6 4.13 -3.24 10.03
CA MET A 6 5.43 -3.07 9.37
C MET A 6 5.72 -1.60 9.08
N LEU A 7 4.74 -0.86 8.57
CA LEU A 7 4.86 0.58 8.30
C LEU A 7 5.07 1.37 9.61
N ASP A 8 4.34 1.01 10.65
CA ASP A 8 4.46 1.61 11.99
C ASP A 8 5.84 1.34 12.61
N GLN A 9 6.36 0.10 12.50
CA GLN A 9 7.72 -0.23 12.93
C GLN A 9 8.81 0.51 12.14
N LEU A 10 8.53 0.86 10.89
CA LEU A 10 9.44 1.64 10.04
C LEU A 10 9.27 3.16 10.24
N GLY A 11 8.28 3.59 11.04
CA GLY A 11 7.96 5.01 11.24
C GLY A 11 7.40 5.70 9.99
N ILE A 12 6.85 4.93 9.06
CA ILE A 12 6.31 5.43 7.80
C ILE A 12 4.88 5.89 8.04
N ARG A 13 4.57 7.14 7.65
CA ARG A 13 3.19 7.63 7.61
C ARG A 13 2.46 7.02 6.42
N TYR A 14 1.27 6.50 6.66
CA TYR A 14 0.42 5.93 5.64
C TYR A 14 -1.02 6.40 5.83
N ASP A 15 -1.74 6.51 4.72
CA ASP A 15 -3.17 6.77 4.70
C ASP A 15 -3.89 5.50 4.27
N LEU A 16 -4.88 5.09 5.06
CA LEU A 16 -5.77 3.98 4.71
C LEU A 16 -6.86 4.53 3.79
N ILE A 17 -6.78 4.15 2.52
CA ILE A 17 -7.80 4.47 1.53
C ILE A 17 -8.62 3.20 1.28
N ASP A 18 -9.92 3.29 1.59
CA ASP A 18 -10.86 2.22 1.34
C ASP A 18 -11.37 2.32 -0.11
N VAL A 19 -10.84 1.46 -0.99
CA VAL A 19 -11.19 1.44 -2.42
C VAL A 19 -12.64 1.00 -2.67
N THR A 20 -13.26 0.30 -1.73
CA THR A 20 -14.69 -0.06 -1.77
C THR A 20 -15.59 1.15 -1.60
N GLN A 21 -15.16 2.13 -0.80
CA GLN A 21 -15.85 3.41 -0.62
C GLN A 21 -15.51 4.41 -1.75
N LYS A 22 -14.32 4.29 -2.36
CA LYS A 22 -13.82 5.19 -3.41
C LYS A 22 -13.35 4.40 -4.64
N PRO A 23 -14.27 3.92 -5.49
CA PRO A 23 -13.93 3.15 -6.69
C PRO A 23 -13.08 3.93 -7.70
N GLU A 24 -13.08 5.27 -7.62
CA GLU A 24 -12.22 6.16 -8.43
C GLU A 24 -10.72 5.81 -8.30
N TYR A 25 -10.29 5.36 -7.12
CA TYR A 25 -8.91 4.92 -6.90
C TYR A 25 -8.62 3.55 -7.52
N LEU A 26 -9.64 2.72 -7.69
CA LEU A 26 -9.60 1.42 -8.34
C LEU A 26 -9.46 1.56 -9.87
N GLU A 27 -9.98 2.66 -10.43
CA GLU A 27 -9.76 3.06 -11.82
C GLU A 27 -8.41 3.79 -12.01
N LYS A 28 -8.06 4.72 -11.10
CA LYS A 28 -6.79 5.48 -11.17
C LYS A 28 -5.57 4.61 -10.94
N TYR A 29 -5.67 3.67 -10.00
CA TYR A 29 -4.65 2.68 -9.72
C TYR A 29 -5.26 1.31 -10.01
N PRO A 30 -4.66 0.49 -10.90
CA PRO A 30 -5.17 -0.83 -11.26
C PRO A 30 -5.07 -1.83 -10.09
N ILE A 31 -5.80 -1.57 -9.01
CA ILE A 31 -5.83 -2.33 -7.77
C ILE A 31 -6.84 -3.46 -7.96
N PHE A 32 -6.38 -4.54 -8.58
CA PHE A 32 -7.21 -5.74 -8.76
C PHE A 32 -7.22 -6.65 -7.52
N THR A 33 -6.31 -6.40 -6.58
CA THR A 33 -6.09 -7.25 -5.40
C THR A 33 -5.87 -6.37 -4.18
N ALA A 34 -6.75 -6.51 -3.18
CA ALA A 34 -6.60 -5.86 -1.88
C ALA A 34 -6.01 -6.85 -0.86
N PRO A 35 -5.16 -6.40 0.08
CA PRO A 35 -4.66 -5.02 0.26
C PRO A 35 -3.69 -4.60 -0.86
N GLY A 36 -3.62 -3.31 -1.17
CA GLY A 36 -2.64 -2.75 -2.12
C GLY A 36 -1.88 -1.59 -1.48
N LEU A 37 -0.61 -1.42 -1.84
CA LEU A 37 0.22 -0.31 -1.34
C LEU A 37 0.56 0.61 -2.50
N VAL A 38 0.07 1.84 -2.41
CA VAL A 38 0.37 2.93 -3.34
C VAL A 38 1.39 3.83 -2.67
N ILE A 39 2.49 4.11 -3.37
CA ILE A 39 3.58 4.98 -2.92
C ILE A 39 3.81 5.99 -4.05
N ASP A 40 3.93 7.29 -3.73
CA ASP A 40 4.11 8.36 -4.72
C ASP A 40 3.07 8.32 -5.86
N GLU A 41 1.79 8.14 -5.51
CA GLU A 41 0.70 8.01 -6.49
C GLU A 41 0.95 6.89 -7.53
N LYS A 42 1.70 5.85 -7.16
CA LYS A 42 1.95 4.70 -8.01
C LYS A 42 1.69 3.42 -7.23
N LEU A 43 0.92 2.52 -7.85
CA LEU A 43 0.69 1.19 -7.29
C LEU A 43 1.99 0.41 -7.34
N GLU A 44 2.67 0.32 -6.20
CA GLU A 44 3.95 -0.37 -6.08
C GLU A 44 3.77 -1.81 -5.63
N PHE A 45 2.72 -2.08 -4.85
CA PHE A 45 2.43 -3.43 -4.40
C PHE A 45 0.95 -3.77 -4.48
N THR A 46 0.69 -5.00 -4.89
CA THR A 46 -0.62 -5.65 -4.83
C THR A 46 -0.50 -6.86 -3.90
N GLY A 47 -1.37 -6.96 -2.91
CA GLY A 47 -1.30 -7.93 -1.82
C GLY A 47 -0.50 -7.44 -0.59
N ILE A 48 -0.06 -8.39 0.24
CA ILE A 48 0.82 -8.12 1.39
C ILE A 48 2.27 -8.16 0.87
N PRO A 49 2.94 -7.01 0.63
CA PRO A 49 4.33 -7.02 0.20
C PRO A 49 5.26 -7.58 1.28
N ASN A 50 6.41 -8.09 0.82
CA ASN A 50 7.47 -8.57 1.69
C ASN A 50 8.17 -7.41 2.41
N LYS A 51 8.69 -7.69 3.60
CA LYS A 51 9.41 -6.72 4.44
C LYS A 51 10.64 -6.15 3.73
N GLU A 52 11.31 -6.96 2.90
CA GLU A 52 12.49 -6.56 2.14
C GLU A 52 12.16 -5.59 1.00
N ASP A 53 11.09 -5.84 0.24
CA ASP A 53 10.62 -4.94 -0.81
C ASP A 53 10.18 -3.59 -0.26
N LEU A 54 9.44 -3.60 0.85
CA LEU A 54 9.10 -2.40 1.61
C LEU A 54 10.36 -1.62 1.98
N LYS A 55 11.36 -2.28 2.58
CA LYS A 55 12.62 -1.62 2.95
C LYS A 55 13.33 -1.01 1.75
N LYS A 56 13.48 -1.73 0.63
CA LYS A 56 14.13 -1.22 -0.60
C LYS A 56 13.44 0.01 -1.21
N LYS A 57 12.15 0.19 -0.94
CA LYS A 57 11.39 1.33 -1.49
C LYS A 57 11.52 2.57 -0.63
N PHE A 58 11.60 2.40 0.68
CA PHE A 58 11.64 3.50 1.66
C PHE A 58 13.06 3.83 2.15
N PHE A 59 14.06 2.96 1.92
CA PHE A 59 15.47 3.12 2.29
C PHE A 59 16.38 2.75 1.11
#